data_AF-A0A496R9P0-F1
#
_entry.id   AF-A0A496R9P0-F1
#
_cell.length_a   1.000
_cell.length_b   1.000
_cell.length_c   1.000
_cell.angle_alpha   90.00
_cell.angle_beta   90.00
_cell.angle_gamma   90.00
#
_symmetry.space_group_name_H-M   'P 1'
#
loop_
_entity.id
_entity.type
_entity.pdbx_description
1 polymer ?
#
loop_
_entity_poly.entity_id
_entity_poly.type
_entity_poly.pdbx_seq_one_letter_code
_entity_poly.pdbx_strand_id
1 'polypeptide(L)'
;MKKIAVAAAAVLAFAIVLSGCQFNLFGVLDTIKIPSAGDLLTAASENAKGFVSDVQDYIDSGAVTEDNADDVVDALENVYTSQPDSETGQRAAVLAGEISITSDPETKQVVDGVIETAMDTLNAGGDIDPETLISNMFPPDLTQAGLTSILDKLTQAADAYDSFGTHIAGADDWMSSSEIGDVTQYAVVSMAVASIRLQLGPSADTDLYDVIYNGSALSAVDNPFDTTDGVSPYENGLTNILNLAGLDL
;
A
#
# COMPACT_ATOMS: atom_id res chain seq x y z
N MET A 1 10.75 -35.14 -12.23
CA MET A 1 9.64 -34.62 -11.42
C MET A 1 10.23 -33.99 -10.17
N LYS A 2 10.74 -32.75 -10.30
CA LYS A 2 11.31 -31.98 -9.18
C LYS A 2 10.19 -31.08 -8.66
N LYS A 3 9.91 -31.21 -7.37
CA LYS A 3 8.86 -30.50 -6.64
C LYS A 3 9.19 -29.00 -6.65
N ILE A 4 8.22 -28.20 -7.07
CA ILE A 4 8.23 -26.75 -6.92
C ILE A 4 8.08 -26.50 -5.42
N ALA A 5 9.21 -26.28 -4.74
CA ALA A 5 9.25 -25.72 -3.41
C ALA A 5 9.46 -24.21 -3.61
N VAL A 6 8.37 -23.50 -3.89
CA VAL A 6 8.36 -22.04 -3.89
C VAL A 6 8.02 -21.63 -2.46
N ALA A 7 8.97 -20.91 -1.86
CA ALA A 7 8.97 -20.52 -0.47
C ALA A 7 7.89 -19.46 -0.20
N ALA A 8 6.68 -19.89 0.12
CA ALA A 8 5.62 -19.05 0.69
C ALA A 8 5.76 -18.96 2.23
N ALA A 9 6.98 -18.71 2.72
CA ALA A 9 7.31 -18.75 4.16
C ALA A 9 7.87 -17.44 4.73
N ALA A 10 7.66 -16.30 4.05
CA ALA A 10 8.07 -14.98 4.54
C ALA A 10 6.89 -14.00 4.74
N VAL A 11 5.64 -14.47 4.64
CA VAL A 11 4.42 -13.65 4.84
C VAL A 11 3.90 -13.72 6.30
N LEU A 12 4.59 -14.44 7.20
CA LEU A 12 4.16 -14.65 8.59
C LEU A 12 5.20 -14.17 9.61
N ALA A 13 5.34 -12.86 9.77
CA ALA A 13 5.90 -12.28 10.98
C ALA A 13 5.44 -10.82 11.13
N PHE A 14 4.20 -10.62 11.56
CA PHE A 14 3.92 -9.97 12.85
C PHE A 14 2.41 -9.82 13.04
N ALA A 15 1.94 -10.20 14.22
CA ALA A 15 0.55 -10.16 14.62
C ALA A 15 0.36 -9.16 15.77
N ILE A 16 -0.86 -8.59 15.83
CA ILE A 16 -1.54 -7.93 16.97
C ILE A 16 -1.17 -6.42 17.10
N VAL A 17 -2.10 -5.45 16.97
CA VAL A 17 -3.08 -5.02 18.00
C VAL A 17 -4.26 -4.17 17.41
N LEU A 18 -5.50 -4.65 17.64
CA LEU A 18 -6.77 -3.98 18.00
C LEU A 18 -7.40 -2.79 17.18
N SER A 19 -8.53 -3.13 16.54
CA SER A 19 -9.89 -2.55 16.66
C SER A 19 -10.26 -1.20 16.00
N GLY A 20 -11.18 -1.27 15.03
CA GLY A 20 -12.55 -0.77 15.24
C GLY A 20 -13.11 0.25 14.22
N CYS A 21 -13.58 -0.21 13.06
CA CYS A 21 -14.34 0.64 12.13
C CYS A 21 -15.86 0.44 12.25
N GLN A 22 -16.58 1.52 12.61
CA GLN A 22 -18.03 1.64 12.43
C GLN A 22 -18.33 2.30 11.08
N PHE A 23 -18.99 1.57 10.19
CA PHE A 23 -19.56 2.11 8.95
C PHE A 23 -20.75 3.03 9.25
N ASN A 24 -20.70 4.28 8.79
CA ASN A 24 -21.87 5.16 8.72
C ASN A 24 -22.59 4.97 7.38
N LEU A 25 -23.81 4.40 7.44
CA LEU A 25 -24.59 3.91 6.30
C LEU A 25 -25.64 4.90 5.74
N PHE A 26 -25.69 6.18 6.13
CA PHE A 26 -26.71 7.09 5.58
C PHE A 26 -26.27 8.55 5.50
N GLY A 27 -26.18 9.07 4.28
CA GLY A 27 -26.14 10.52 4.02
C GLY A 27 -25.77 10.83 2.58
N VAL A 28 -26.76 11.04 1.72
CA VAL A 28 -26.55 11.75 0.44
C VAL A 28 -26.15 13.18 0.80
N LEU A 29 -24.85 13.45 0.86
CA LEU A 29 -24.24 14.74 1.18
C LEU A 29 -23.74 15.37 -0.12
N ASP A 30 -23.78 16.72 -0.17
CA ASP A 30 -23.22 17.53 -1.25
C ASP A 30 -21.84 16.98 -1.66
N THR A 31 -21.73 16.49 -2.89
CA THR A 31 -20.45 15.99 -3.41
C THR A 31 -19.46 17.14 -3.46
N ILE A 32 -18.44 17.07 -2.60
CA ILE A 32 -17.28 17.96 -2.69
C ILE A 32 -16.65 17.73 -4.06
N LYS A 33 -16.39 18.81 -4.79
CA LYS A 33 -15.75 18.72 -6.10
C LYS A 33 -14.25 18.88 -5.94
N ILE A 34 -13.49 17.88 -6.38
CA ILE A 34 -12.03 17.98 -6.42
C ILE A 34 -11.60 19.06 -7.44
N PRO A 35 -10.69 19.99 -7.06
CA PRO A 35 -10.08 20.95 -7.97
C PRO A 35 -9.32 20.31 -9.14
N SER A 36 -8.88 21.09 -10.13
CA SER A 36 -8.06 20.54 -11.20
C SER A 36 -6.64 20.18 -10.72
N ALA A 37 -5.95 19.29 -11.42
CA ALA A 37 -4.54 18.92 -11.12
C ALA A 37 -3.63 20.14 -10.87
N GLY A 38 -3.74 21.18 -11.70
CA GLY A 38 -2.96 22.40 -11.56
C GLY A 38 -3.30 23.21 -10.29
N ASP A 39 -4.58 23.21 -9.90
CA ASP A 39 -5.03 23.87 -8.67
C ASP A 39 -4.59 23.06 -7.43
N LEU A 40 -4.64 21.72 -7.49
CA LEU A 40 -4.15 20.83 -6.43
C LEU A 40 -2.66 21.06 -6.20
N LEU A 41 -1.84 21.09 -7.26
CA LEU A 41 -0.40 21.34 -7.17
C LEU A 41 -0.07 22.73 -6.60
N THR A 42 -0.88 23.73 -6.97
CA THR A 42 -0.73 25.10 -6.44
C THR A 42 -1.09 25.13 -4.96
N ALA A 43 -2.20 24.51 -4.56
CA ALA A 43 -2.62 24.42 -3.16
C ALA A 43 -1.58 23.67 -2.29
N ALA A 44 -1.07 22.55 -2.78
CA ALA A 44 0.01 21.78 -2.17
C ALA A 44 1.26 22.64 -1.91
N SER A 45 1.64 23.48 -2.89
CA SER A 45 2.85 24.31 -2.81
C SER A 45 2.68 25.56 -1.94
N GLU A 46 1.51 26.21 -2.00
CA GLU A 46 1.27 27.50 -1.33
C GLU A 46 0.76 27.33 0.11
N ASN A 47 0.01 26.25 0.38
CA ASN A 47 -0.58 25.98 1.69
C ASN A 47 -0.68 24.47 1.96
N ALA A 48 0.47 23.79 2.02
CA ALA A 48 0.57 22.35 2.24
C ALA A 48 -0.32 21.82 3.39
N LYS A 49 -0.34 22.52 4.53
CA LYS A 49 -1.15 22.10 5.69
C LYS A 49 -2.66 22.19 5.42
N GLY A 50 -3.10 23.28 4.76
CA GLY A 50 -4.51 23.40 4.35
C GLY A 50 -4.88 22.36 3.32
N PHE A 51 -4.01 22.15 2.32
CA PHE A 51 -4.20 21.15 1.27
C PHE A 51 -4.35 19.73 1.85
N VAL A 52 -3.47 19.30 2.75
CA VAL A 52 -3.57 17.99 3.42
C VAL A 52 -4.89 17.84 4.18
N SER A 53 -5.36 18.90 4.83
CA SER A 53 -6.67 18.92 5.49
C SER A 53 -7.82 18.79 4.49
N ASP A 54 -7.75 19.52 3.37
CA ASP A 54 -8.77 19.47 2.31
C ASP A 54 -8.83 18.09 1.67
N VAL A 55 -7.68 17.43 1.49
CA VAL A 55 -7.62 16.05 0.98
C VAL A 55 -8.30 15.06 1.91
N GLN A 56 -8.11 15.18 3.23
CA GLN A 56 -8.85 14.35 4.19
C GLN A 56 -10.36 14.55 4.03
N ASP A 57 -10.82 15.80 3.87
CA ASP A 57 -12.23 16.09 3.61
C ASP A 57 -12.72 15.46 2.28
N TYR A 58 -11.86 15.41 1.25
CA TYR A 58 -12.17 14.74 -0.02
C TYR A 58 -12.34 13.22 0.14
N ILE A 59 -11.49 12.58 0.96
CA ILE A 59 -11.61 11.15 1.27
C ILE A 59 -12.90 10.90 2.07
N ASP A 60 -13.11 11.65 3.15
CA ASP A 60 -14.25 11.48 4.06
C ASP A 60 -15.61 11.71 3.35
N SER A 61 -15.62 12.54 2.30
CA SER A 61 -16.80 12.79 1.47
C SER A 61 -16.96 11.82 0.29
N GLY A 62 -15.98 10.96 0.03
CA GLY A 62 -15.97 10.06 -1.13
C GLY A 62 -15.80 10.80 -2.48
N ALA A 63 -15.19 11.98 -2.46
CA ALA A 63 -14.93 12.78 -3.65
C ALA A 63 -13.71 12.28 -4.45
N VAL A 64 -12.79 11.57 -3.78
CA VAL A 64 -11.65 10.90 -4.42
C VAL A 64 -12.15 9.67 -5.15
N THR A 65 -11.86 9.59 -6.44
CA THR A 65 -12.26 8.50 -7.34
C THR A 65 -11.09 8.12 -8.22
N GLU A 66 -11.13 6.95 -8.85
CA GLU A 66 -10.11 6.50 -9.82
C GLU A 66 -9.73 7.59 -10.84
N ASP A 67 -10.71 8.35 -11.35
CA ASP A 67 -10.51 9.42 -12.35
C ASP A 67 -9.64 10.61 -11.88
N ASN A 68 -9.52 10.84 -10.57
CA ASN A 68 -8.85 12.02 -10.01
C ASN A 68 -7.81 11.69 -8.94
N ALA A 69 -7.71 10.42 -8.54
CA ALA A 69 -6.82 9.99 -7.48
C ALA A 69 -5.35 10.24 -7.82
N ASP A 70 -4.93 10.01 -9.06
CA ASP A 70 -3.54 10.26 -9.48
C ASP A 70 -3.16 11.74 -9.34
N ASP A 71 -4.05 12.65 -9.75
CA ASP A 71 -3.82 14.10 -9.60
C ASP A 71 -3.69 14.52 -8.12
N VAL A 72 -4.46 13.89 -7.23
CA VAL A 72 -4.40 14.14 -5.78
C VAL A 72 -3.12 13.55 -5.19
N VAL A 73 -2.75 12.33 -5.58
CA VAL A 73 -1.52 11.66 -5.13
C VAL A 73 -0.28 12.42 -5.58
N ASP A 74 -0.21 12.86 -6.84
CA ASP A 74 0.89 13.69 -7.37
C ASP A 74 1.04 15.00 -6.58
N ALA A 75 -0.09 15.61 -6.20
CA ALA A 75 -0.07 16.83 -5.39
C ALA A 75 0.38 16.55 -3.94
N LEU A 76 0.00 15.42 -3.35
CA LEU A 76 0.49 14.98 -2.04
C LEU A 76 1.98 14.63 -2.09
N GLU A 77 2.47 14.05 -3.18
CA GLU A 77 3.89 13.80 -3.42
C GLU A 77 4.70 15.07 -3.36
N ASN A 78 4.24 16.14 -4.00
CA ASN A 78 4.88 17.44 -3.89
C ASN A 78 4.96 17.93 -2.43
N VAL A 79 3.96 17.63 -1.59
CA VAL A 79 3.99 17.97 -0.16
C VAL A 79 5.00 17.12 0.60
N TYR A 80 4.93 15.79 0.52
CA TYR A 80 5.79 14.92 1.32
C TYR A 80 7.25 14.95 0.85
N THR A 81 7.52 15.24 -0.42
CA THR A 81 8.90 15.43 -0.92
C THR A 81 9.48 16.81 -0.55
N SER A 82 8.66 17.85 -0.46
CA SER A 82 9.13 19.21 -0.10
C SER A 82 9.29 19.42 1.40
N GLN A 83 8.53 18.71 2.22
CA GLN A 83 8.55 18.84 3.69
C GLN A 83 8.59 17.47 4.39
N PRO A 84 9.54 16.59 4.04
CA PRO A 84 9.53 15.18 4.44
C PRO A 84 9.57 14.97 5.96
N ASP A 85 10.34 15.79 6.68
CA ASP A 85 10.50 15.64 8.14
C ASP A 85 9.41 16.37 8.96
N SER A 86 8.32 16.81 8.32
CA SER A 86 7.22 17.53 8.99
C SER A 86 5.99 16.64 9.17
N GLU A 87 5.17 16.90 10.20
CA GLU A 87 3.86 16.23 10.37
C GLU A 87 2.99 16.36 9.11
N THR A 88 3.03 17.52 8.44
CA THR A 88 2.29 17.75 7.19
C THR A 88 2.78 16.83 6.07
N GLY A 89 4.10 16.68 5.89
CA GLY A 89 4.68 15.79 4.90
C GLY A 89 4.41 14.33 5.21
N GLN A 90 4.54 13.93 6.47
CA GLN A 90 4.21 12.57 6.92
C GLN A 90 2.73 12.22 6.69
N ARG A 91 1.80 13.14 7.05
CA ARG A 91 0.38 13.00 6.74
C ARG A 91 0.14 12.89 5.25
N ALA A 92 0.79 13.73 4.44
CA ALA A 92 0.64 13.69 2.99
C ALA A 92 1.09 12.34 2.41
N ALA A 93 2.19 11.77 2.91
CA ALA A 93 2.68 10.45 2.50
C ALA A 93 1.70 9.33 2.87
N VAL A 94 1.14 9.36 4.09
CA VAL A 94 0.10 8.39 4.50
C VAL A 94 -1.14 8.48 3.60
N LEU A 95 -1.66 9.68 3.38
CA LEU A 95 -2.83 9.89 2.51
C LEU A 95 -2.56 9.49 1.06
N ALA A 96 -1.35 9.73 0.55
CA ALA A 96 -0.98 9.33 -0.80
C ALA A 96 -0.99 7.80 -0.94
N GLY A 97 -0.41 7.09 0.04
CA GLY A 97 -0.43 5.62 0.07
C GLY A 97 -1.84 5.06 0.18
N GLU A 98 -2.67 5.64 1.05
CA GLU A 98 -4.07 5.23 1.23
C GLU A 98 -4.91 5.46 -0.03
N ILE A 99 -4.83 6.65 -0.63
CA ILE A 99 -5.57 6.98 -1.85
C ILE A 99 -5.15 6.07 -3.00
N SER A 100 -3.85 5.82 -3.16
CA SER A 100 -3.34 4.94 -4.22
C SER A 100 -3.97 3.55 -4.15
N ILE A 101 -4.23 3.03 -2.94
CA ILE A 101 -4.86 1.72 -2.72
C ILE A 101 -6.39 1.80 -2.84
N THR A 102 -7.01 2.78 -2.20
CA THR A 102 -8.46 2.79 -1.95
C THR A 102 -9.28 3.40 -3.09
N SER A 103 -8.66 4.20 -3.96
CA SER A 103 -9.32 4.84 -5.10
C SER A 103 -9.63 3.89 -6.26
N ASP A 104 -8.88 2.79 -6.38
CA ASP A 104 -9.12 1.71 -7.33
C ASP A 104 -9.73 0.50 -6.60
N PRO A 105 -10.99 0.12 -6.89
CA PRO A 105 -11.63 -1.03 -6.27
C PRO A 105 -10.87 -2.35 -6.45
N GLU A 106 -10.19 -2.56 -7.58
CA GLU A 106 -9.45 -3.80 -7.84
C GLU A 106 -8.18 -3.85 -6.99
N THR A 107 -7.40 -2.76 -6.94
CA THR A 107 -6.24 -2.64 -6.04
C THR A 107 -6.65 -2.83 -4.58
N LYS A 108 -7.73 -2.17 -4.14
CA LYS A 108 -8.23 -2.31 -2.77
C LYS A 108 -8.60 -3.76 -2.47
N GLN A 109 -9.29 -4.43 -3.38
CA GLN A 109 -9.67 -5.83 -3.22
C GLN A 109 -8.44 -6.73 -3.07
N VAL A 110 -7.40 -6.51 -3.87
CA VAL A 110 -6.15 -7.28 -3.75
C VAL A 110 -5.52 -7.10 -2.37
N VAL A 111 -5.37 -5.85 -1.91
CA VAL A 111 -4.76 -5.55 -0.61
C VAL A 111 -5.57 -6.13 0.54
N ASP A 112 -6.89 -5.89 0.55
CA ASP A 112 -7.79 -6.43 1.56
C ASP A 112 -7.77 -7.98 1.56
N GLY A 113 -7.72 -8.62 0.39
CA GLY A 113 -7.67 -10.07 0.25
C GLY A 113 -6.37 -10.69 0.79
N VAL A 114 -5.22 -10.01 0.60
CA VAL A 114 -3.94 -10.38 1.24
C VAL A 114 -4.08 -10.33 2.75
N ILE A 115 -4.56 -9.19 3.26
CA ILE A 115 -4.67 -8.93 4.69
C ILE A 115 -5.62 -9.95 5.34
N GLU A 116 -6.82 -10.13 4.78
CA GLU A 116 -7.83 -11.06 5.29
C GLU A 116 -7.30 -12.50 5.31
N THR A 117 -6.69 -12.97 4.21
CA THR A 117 -6.17 -14.34 4.14
C THR A 117 -5.02 -14.57 5.13
N ALA A 118 -4.14 -13.58 5.29
CA ALA A 118 -3.06 -13.64 6.28
C ALA A 118 -3.63 -13.68 7.71
N MET A 119 -4.64 -12.86 8.00
CA MET A 119 -5.31 -12.82 9.30
C MET A 119 -6.04 -14.12 9.63
N ASP A 120 -6.80 -14.67 8.69
CA ASP A 120 -7.51 -15.93 8.86
C ASP A 120 -6.56 -17.09 9.14
N THR A 121 -5.45 -17.13 8.41
CA THR A 121 -4.43 -18.17 8.61
C THR A 121 -3.78 -18.08 9.98
N LEU A 122 -3.41 -16.86 10.41
CA LEU A 122 -2.86 -16.59 11.73
C LEU A 122 -3.84 -17.04 12.83
N ASN A 123 -5.11 -16.68 12.70
CA ASN A 123 -6.15 -17.03 13.66
C ASN A 123 -6.43 -18.55 13.70
N ALA A 124 -6.30 -19.22 12.57
CA ALA A 124 -6.45 -20.67 12.47
C ALA A 124 -5.23 -21.45 12.99
N GLY A 125 -4.08 -20.78 13.20
CA GLY A 125 -2.82 -21.42 13.56
C GLY A 125 -2.29 -22.38 12.50
N GLY A 126 -2.70 -22.16 11.24
CA GLY A 126 -2.35 -22.99 10.08
C GLY A 126 -1.25 -22.38 9.23
N ASP A 127 -0.83 -23.12 8.21
CA ASP A 127 0.02 -22.59 7.13
C ASP A 127 -0.87 -21.89 6.09
N ILE A 128 -0.35 -20.83 5.45
CA ILE A 128 -1.07 -20.16 4.35
C ILE A 128 -1.07 -21.14 3.17
N ASP A 129 -2.25 -21.50 2.69
CA ASP A 129 -2.39 -22.19 1.42
C ASP A 129 -2.18 -21.19 0.27
N PRO A 130 -1.12 -21.34 -0.55
CA PRO A 130 -0.83 -20.40 -1.63
C PRO A 130 -1.93 -20.35 -2.70
N GLU A 131 -2.65 -21.45 -2.93
CA GLU A 131 -3.75 -21.48 -3.90
C GLU A 131 -4.94 -20.64 -3.40
N THR A 132 -5.30 -20.80 -2.12
CA THR A 132 -6.31 -19.98 -1.45
C THR A 132 -5.91 -18.50 -1.44
N LEU A 133 -4.64 -18.19 -1.10
CA LEU A 133 -4.12 -16.83 -1.11
C LEU A 133 -4.24 -16.18 -2.49
N ILE A 134 -3.74 -16.84 -3.55
CA ILE A 134 -3.82 -16.31 -4.92
C ILE A 134 -5.27 -16.11 -5.36
N SER A 135 -6.17 -17.05 -5.02
CA SER A 135 -7.59 -16.97 -5.39
C SER A 135 -8.37 -15.88 -4.67
N ASN A 136 -7.94 -15.48 -3.46
CA ASN A 136 -8.54 -14.42 -2.68
C ASN A 136 -7.95 -13.04 -3.01
N MET A 137 -6.68 -13.02 -3.44
CA MET A 137 -6.00 -11.79 -3.84
C MET A 137 -6.51 -11.26 -5.16
N PHE A 138 -6.56 -12.09 -6.20
CA PHE A 138 -6.79 -11.57 -7.55
C PHE A 138 -8.16 -11.98 -8.14
N PRO A 139 -8.89 -11.05 -8.77
CA PRO A 139 -10.10 -11.38 -9.50
C PRO A 139 -9.82 -12.43 -10.59
N PRO A 140 -10.66 -13.48 -10.75
CA PRO A 140 -10.39 -14.54 -11.72
C PRO A 140 -10.36 -14.07 -13.18
N ASP A 141 -10.93 -12.89 -13.46
CA ASP A 141 -11.05 -12.30 -14.79
C ASP A 141 -10.13 -11.07 -14.98
N LEU A 142 -9.15 -10.85 -14.09
CA LEU A 142 -8.24 -9.71 -14.21
C LEU A 142 -7.42 -9.81 -15.50
N THR A 143 -7.42 -8.73 -16.27
CA THR A 143 -6.59 -8.67 -17.49
C THR A 143 -5.13 -8.37 -17.12
N GLN A 144 -4.20 -8.65 -18.03
CA GLN A 144 -2.80 -8.26 -17.83
C GLN A 144 -2.65 -6.74 -17.61
N ALA A 145 -3.44 -5.93 -18.33
CA ALA A 145 -3.45 -4.48 -18.13
C ALA A 145 -4.00 -4.08 -16.76
N GLY A 146 -5.04 -4.76 -16.28
CA GLY A 146 -5.57 -4.58 -14.92
C GLY A 146 -4.53 -4.92 -13.86
N LEU A 147 -3.81 -6.04 -14.02
CA LEU A 147 -2.70 -6.39 -13.13
C LEU A 147 -1.61 -5.32 -13.13
N THR A 148 -1.17 -4.85 -14.30
CA THR A 148 -0.20 -3.75 -14.40
C THR A 148 -0.69 -2.50 -13.66
N SER A 149 -1.96 -2.12 -13.84
CA SER A 149 -2.55 -0.97 -13.15
C SER A 149 -2.49 -1.14 -11.62
N ILE A 150 -2.86 -2.31 -11.11
CA ILE A 150 -2.79 -2.62 -9.68
C ILE A 150 -1.34 -2.55 -9.17
N LEU A 151 -0.40 -3.14 -9.91
CA LEU A 151 1.02 -3.14 -9.55
C LEU A 151 1.60 -1.73 -9.55
N ASP A 152 1.19 -0.86 -10.48
CA ASP A 152 1.57 0.56 -10.51
C ASP A 152 1.06 1.30 -9.28
N LYS A 153 -0.22 1.13 -8.92
CA LYS A 153 -0.83 1.73 -7.71
C LYS A 153 -0.14 1.26 -6.43
N LEU A 154 0.19 -0.03 -6.33
CA LEU A 154 0.90 -0.58 -5.17
C LEU A 154 2.35 -0.09 -5.11
N THR A 155 2.99 0.16 -6.26
CA THR A 155 4.33 0.76 -6.30
C THR A 155 4.27 2.22 -5.84
N GLN A 156 3.31 3.00 -6.32
CA GLN A 156 3.09 4.39 -5.88
C GLN A 156 2.80 4.47 -4.37
N ALA A 157 1.98 3.55 -3.85
CA ALA A 157 1.74 3.44 -2.42
C ALA A 157 3.03 3.07 -1.64
N ALA A 158 3.83 2.14 -2.15
CA ALA A 158 5.09 1.75 -1.52
C ALA A 158 6.08 2.92 -1.42
N ASP A 159 6.19 3.74 -2.46
CA ASP A 159 7.05 4.92 -2.47
C ASP A 159 6.59 5.96 -1.43
N ALA A 160 5.28 6.19 -1.32
CA ALA A 160 4.73 7.09 -0.31
C ALA A 160 4.98 6.57 1.11
N TYR A 161 4.72 5.30 1.38
CA TYR A 161 4.99 4.70 2.68
C TYR A 161 6.49 4.63 3.01
N ASP A 162 7.36 4.46 2.02
CA ASP A 162 8.81 4.55 2.26
C ASP A 162 9.23 5.95 2.67
N SER A 163 8.70 6.98 2.00
CA SER A 163 8.92 8.37 2.39
C SER A 163 8.44 8.64 3.82
N PHE A 164 7.25 8.15 4.19
CA PHE A 164 6.77 8.20 5.56
C PHE A 164 7.75 7.53 6.52
N GLY A 165 8.06 6.25 6.28
CA GLY A 165 8.92 5.42 7.13
C GLY A 165 10.32 6.00 7.33
N THR A 166 10.95 6.52 6.29
CA THR A 166 12.31 7.07 6.33
C THR A 166 12.39 8.42 7.06
N HIS A 167 11.32 9.21 7.05
CA HIS A 167 11.30 10.58 7.57
C HIS A 167 10.47 10.77 8.86
N ILE A 168 10.21 9.68 9.57
CA ILE A 168 9.46 9.63 10.84
C ILE A 168 10.18 10.29 12.04
N ALA A 169 11.21 11.11 11.80
CA ALA A 169 12.08 11.68 12.82
C ALA A 169 11.32 12.45 13.93
N GLY A 170 10.99 11.73 15.01
CA GLY A 170 10.53 12.28 16.29
C GLY A 170 9.12 12.86 16.32
N ALA A 171 8.20 12.36 15.48
CA ALA A 171 6.83 12.84 15.45
C ALA A 171 6.16 12.73 16.83
N ASP A 172 5.70 13.86 17.37
CA ASP A 172 4.69 13.87 18.42
C ASP A 172 3.48 13.04 17.93
N ASP A 173 2.86 12.33 18.87
CA ASP A 173 1.79 11.33 18.72
C ASP A 173 0.55 11.88 17.99
N TRP A 174 0.62 12.05 16.67
CA TRP A 174 -0.48 12.58 15.85
C TRP A 174 -1.39 11.51 15.26
N MET A 175 -0.88 10.28 15.15
CA MET A 175 -1.65 9.08 14.81
C MET A 175 -1.94 8.27 16.07
N SER A 176 -3.17 7.77 16.17
CA SER A 176 -3.52 6.75 17.15
C SER A 176 -2.87 5.40 16.79
N SER A 177 -2.73 4.51 17.77
CA SER A 177 -2.19 3.16 17.55
C SER A 177 -2.98 2.35 16.52
N SER A 178 -4.29 2.60 16.38
CA SER A 178 -5.12 1.96 15.34
C SER A 178 -4.79 2.48 13.95
N GLU A 179 -4.63 3.80 13.79
CA GLU A 179 -4.25 4.40 12.50
C GLU A 179 -2.85 3.92 12.06
N ILE A 180 -1.92 3.79 13.01
CA ILE A 180 -0.60 3.22 12.74
C ILE A 180 -0.73 1.75 12.27
N GLY A 181 -1.58 0.96 12.92
CA GLY A 181 -1.81 -0.44 12.56
C GLY A 181 -2.37 -0.62 11.14
N ASP A 182 -3.28 0.23 10.71
CA ASP A 182 -3.85 0.19 9.35
C ASP A 182 -2.81 0.62 8.30
N VAL A 183 -2.07 1.70 8.56
CA VAL A 183 -0.95 2.14 7.70
C VAL A 183 0.11 1.05 7.55
N THR A 184 0.47 0.37 8.63
CA THR A 184 1.46 -0.72 8.58
C THR A 184 0.99 -1.87 7.70
N GLN A 185 -0.30 -2.25 7.75
CA GLN A 185 -0.82 -3.32 6.90
C GLN A 185 -0.71 -2.97 5.41
N TYR A 186 -1.14 -1.77 5.04
CA TYR A 186 -1.06 -1.28 3.66
C TYR A 186 0.40 -1.12 3.19
N ALA A 187 1.27 -0.55 4.04
CA ALA A 187 2.69 -0.42 3.73
C ALA A 187 3.36 -1.77 3.48
N VAL A 188 3.12 -2.77 4.32
CA VAL A 188 3.70 -4.11 4.17
C VAL A 188 3.31 -4.74 2.83
N VAL A 189 2.02 -4.70 2.46
CA VAL A 189 1.55 -5.29 1.20
C VAL A 189 2.15 -4.57 0.01
N SER A 190 2.08 -3.24 -0.01
CA SER A 190 2.60 -2.42 -1.12
C SER A 190 4.12 -2.58 -1.29
N MET A 191 4.89 -2.50 -0.20
CA MET A 191 6.35 -2.64 -0.25
C MET A 191 6.79 -4.05 -0.65
N ALA A 192 6.07 -5.09 -0.24
CA ALA A 192 6.32 -6.46 -0.68
C ALA A 192 6.14 -6.59 -2.20
N VAL A 193 5.03 -6.06 -2.73
CA VAL A 193 4.73 -6.10 -4.16
C VAL A 193 5.75 -5.29 -4.98
N ALA A 194 6.07 -4.08 -4.54
CA ALA A 194 7.06 -3.24 -5.19
C ALA A 194 8.45 -3.90 -5.22
N SER A 195 8.84 -4.57 -4.12
CA SER A 195 10.10 -5.32 -4.03
C SER A 195 10.12 -6.51 -4.99
N ILE A 196 9.04 -7.30 -5.07
CA ILE A 196 8.92 -8.41 -6.03
C ILE A 196 9.02 -7.89 -7.46
N ARG A 197 8.32 -6.80 -7.78
CA ARG A 197 8.32 -6.19 -9.11
C ARG A 197 9.72 -5.72 -9.50
N LEU A 198 10.44 -5.08 -8.57
CA LEU A 198 11.83 -4.64 -8.78
C LEU A 198 12.76 -5.83 -9.07
N GLN A 199 12.64 -6.92 -8.31
CA GLN A 199 13.47 -8.12 -8.47
C GLN A 199 13.23 -8.83 -9.80
N LEU A 200 11.98 -8.90 -10.25
CA LEU A 200 11.63 -9.48 -11.55
C LEU A 200 12.02 -8.58 -12.73
N GLY A 201 12.21 -7.27 -12.50
CA GLY A 201 12.71 -6.33 -13.49
C GLY A 201 11.70 -6.05 -14.61
N PRO A 202 12.16 -5.75 -15.85
CA PRO A 202 11.29 -5.25 -16.93
C PRO A 202 10.17 -6.20 -17.38
N SER A 203 10.23 -7.47 -16.98
CA SER A 203 9.27 -8.51 -17.33
C SER A 203 8.28 -8.81 -16.20
N ALA A 204 8.41 -8.14 -15.05
CA ALA A 204 7.67 -8.43 -13.83
C ALA A 204 6.17 -8.60 -14.04
N ASP A 205 5.52 -7.64 -14.70
CA ASP A 205 4.07 -7.66 -14.88
C ASP A 205 3.61 -8.86 -15.74
N THR A 206 4.41 -9.23 -16.74
CA THR A 206 4.11 -10.41 -17.59
C THR A 206 4.37 -11.70 -16.83
N ASP A 207 5.49 -11.78 -16.12
CA ASP A 207 5.88 -12.97 -15.37
C ASP A 207 4.92 -13.25 -14.20
N LEU A 208 4.49 -12.20 -13.49
CA LEU A 208 3.47 -12.29 -12.44
C LEU A 208 2.13 -12.71 -13.01
N TYR A 209 1.70 -12.13 -14.13
CA TYR A 209 0.47 -12.54 -14.80
C TYR A 209 0.50 -14.03 -15.18
N ASP A 210 1.60 -14.50 -15.76
CA ASP A 210 1.76 -15.89 -16.16
C ASP A 210 1.81 -16.85 -14.96
N VAL A 211 2.36 -16.42 -13.83
CA VAL A 211 2.35 -17.23 -12.60
C VAL A 211 0.94 -17.32 -12.02
N ILE A 212 0.25 -16.20 -11.91
CA ILE A 212 -1.08 -16.13 -11.30
C ILE A 212 -2.12 -16.86 -12.15
N TYR A 213 -2.12 -16.63 -13.47
CA TYR A 213 -3.21 -17.10 -14.35
C TYR A 213 -2.84 -18.28 -15.24
N ASN A 214 -1.56 -18.45 -15.59
CA ASN A 214 -1.10 -19.49 -16.52
C ASN A 214 -0.36 -20.64 -15.84
N GLY A 215 -0.20 -20.59 -14.50
CA GLY A 215 0.41 -21.66 -13.70
C GLY A 215 1.91 -21.83 -13.93
N SER A 216 2.59 -20.78 -14.39
CA SER A 216 4.04 -20.78 -14.55
C SER A 216 4.75 -20.87 -13.20
N ALA A 217 5.84 -21.64 -13.13
CA ALA A 217 6.61 -21.75 -11.89
C ALA A 217 7.43 -20.47 -11.66
N LEU A 218 7.27 -19.85 -10.48
CA LEU A 218 8.05 -18.71 -10.03
C LEU A 218 9.48 -19.18 -9.68
N SER A 219 10.35 -19.35 -10.69
CA SER A 219 11.69 -19.94 -10.48
C SER A 219 12.80 -18.91 -10.19
N ALA A 220 12.47 -17.62 -10.15
CA ALA A 220 13.45 -16.53 -10.13
C ALA A 220 13.26 -15.53 -8.96
N VAL A 221 12.26 -15.72 -8.11
CA VAL A 221 12.04 -14.81 -6.97
C VAL A 221 12.73 -15.42 -5.75
N ASP A 222 13.94 -14.94 -5.46
CA ASP A 222 14.52 -15.06 -4.12
C ASP A 222 13.62 -14.32 -3.13
N ASN A 223 13.79 -14.53 -1.81
CA ASN A 223 12.94 -13.86 -0.83
C ASN A 223 12.96 -12.34 -1.09
N PRO A 224 11.79 -11.69 -1.28
CA PRO A 224 11.71 -10.28 -1.65
C PRO A 224 12.38 -9.34 -0.64
N PHE A 225 12.63 -9.84 0.56
CA PHE A 225 13.31 -9.16 1.67
C PHE A 225 14.71 -9.72 1.98
N ASP A 226 15.18 -10.75 1.26
CA ASP A 226 16.54 -11.31 1.43
C ASP A 226 17.51 -10.58 0.51
N THR A 227 18.17 -9.57 1.07
CA THR A 227 19.11 -8.74 0.33
C THR A 227 20.53 -9.30 0.45
N THR A 228 20.80 -10.45 -0.15
CA THR A 228 22.21 -10.92 -0.25
C THR A 228 23.10 -9.97 -1.06
N ASP A 229 22.50 -9.09 -1.88
CA ASP A 229 23.21 -8.11 -2.74
C ASP A 229 23.00 -6.62 -2.34
N GLY A 230 22.44 -6.34 -1.16
CA GLY A 230 22.40 -5.00 -0.58
C GLY A 230 21.14 -4.20 -0.88
N VAL A 231 20.28 -4.16 0.15
CA VAL A 231 19.21 -3.20 0.48
C VAL A 231 18.12 -3.00 -0.59
N SER A 232 16.94 -3.59 -0.34
CA SER A 232 15.71 -3.15 -1.03
C SER A 232 15.52 -1.66 -0.75
N PRO A 233 15.17 -0.82 -1.75
CA PRO A 233 14.96 0.61 -1.50
C PRO A 233 13.91 0.86 -0.41
N TYR A 234 13.01 -0.10 -0.16
CA TYR A 234 11.92 -0.04 0.81
C TYR A 234 12.27 -0.60 2.21
N GLU A 235 13.46 -1.16 2.41
CA GLU A 235 13.82 -1.86 3.66
C GLU A 235 13.83 -0.93 4.88
N ASN A 236 14.40 0.28 4.70
CA ASN A 236 14.51 1.25 5.79
C ASN A 236 13.15 1.83 6.18
N GLY A 237 12.31 2.19 5.20
CA GLY A 237 10.96 2.68 5.45
C GLY A 237 10.10 1.63 6.14
N LEU A 238 10.12 0.38 5.64
CA LEU A 238 9.37 -0.72 6.22
C LEU A 238 9.79 -1.00 7.67
N THR A 239 11.09 -1.09 7.93
CA THR A 239 11.62 -1.33 9.29
C THR A 239 11.13 -0.27 10.28
N ASN A 240 11.18 1.00 9.87
CA ASN A 240 10.72 2.10 10.73
C ASN A 240 9.21 2.07 10.97
N ILE A 241 8.41 1.73 9.95
CA ILE A 241 6.95 1.58 10.09
C ILE A 241 6.60 0.43 11.01
N LEU A 242 7.31 -0.70 10.92
CA LEU A 242 7.09 -1.85 11.79
C LEU A 242 7.44 -1.52 13.25
N ASN A 243 8.56 -0.83 13.48
CA ASN A 243 8.93 -0.35 14.82
C ASN A 243 7.88 0.59 15.41
N LEU A 244 7.27 1.47 14.59
CA LEU A 244 6.17 2.33 15.05
C LEU A 244 4.92 1.55 15.44
N ALA A 245 4.61 0.47 14.73
CA ALA A 245 3.54 -0.43 15.10
C ALA A 245 3.86 -1.26 16.36
N GLY A 246 5.04 -1.10 16.96
CA GLY A 246 5.51 -1.89 18.09
C GLY A 246 5.91 -3.32 17.71
N LEU A 247 6.20 -3.53 16.43
CA LEU A 247 6.57 -4.80 15.82
C LEU A 247 8.08 -4.79 15.56
N ASP A 248 8.87 -4.71 16.64
CA ASP A 248 10.34 -4.71 16.55
C ASP A 248 10.82 -6.01 15.86
N LEU A 249 11.45 -5.88 14.68
CA LEU A 249 12.13 -6.96 13.94
C LEU A 249 13.52 -7.29 14.52
#